data_AF-A0A2D8BX75-F1
#
_entry.id   AF-A0A2D8BX75-F1
#
_cell.length_a   1.000
_cell.length_b   1.000
_cell.length_c   1.000
_cell.angle_alpha   90.00
_cell.angle_beta   90.00
_cell.angle_gamma   90.00
#
_symmetry.space_group_name_H-M   'P 1'
#
loop_
_entity.id
_entity.type
_entity.pdbx_description
1 polymer ?
#
loop_
_entity_poly.entity_id
_entity_poly.type
_entity_poly.pdbx_seq_one_letter_code
_entity_poly.pdbx_strand_id
1 'polypeptide(L)'
;MVTQGRNLCVAAFLESGMSHLLFVDSDIAFTCDSIWKMLEADKDVISVPYPLKHIKFDRLIAKIQAGDVTTAKEAHVNCNTYPLRLENEEDIKVEGEGVIEVTHAPTGCMLIKRNVFEQMIEAYPDTRITQETIVDGRLQKKPYLYNLFDTYHDKETEHFLGEDFAFCRLWRNLDGKCYCYIMDYITHVGEFQYTGRLWDELKPSDGIDSPVE
;
A
#
# COMPACT_ATOMS: atom_id res chain seq x y z
N MET A 1 -2.67 18.15 -2.24
CA MET A 1 -1.83 17.28 -1.39
C MET A 1 -2.46 15.89 -1.40
N VAL A 2 -1.67 14.81 -1.47
CA VAL A 2 -2.19 13.44 -1.58
C VAL A 2 -3.05 13.06 -0.37
N THR A 3 -2.61 13.39 0.85
CA THR A 3 -3.36 13.21 2.10
C THR A 3 -4.79 13.75 2.02
N GLN A 4 -4.94 15.02 1.64
CA GLN A 4 -6.25 15.66 1.48
C GLN A 4 -7.11 14.95 0.41
N GLY A 5 -6.50 14.58 -0.71
CA GLY A 5 -7.18 13.86 -1.79
C GLY A 5 -7.74 12.51 -1.30
N ARG A 6 -6.92 11.72 -0.60
CA ARG A 6 -7.34 10.44 -0.02
C ARG A 6 -8.48 10.62 1.00
N ASN A 7 -8.36 11.59 1.91
CA ASN A 7 -9.43 11.86 2.90
C ASN A 7 -10.74 12.33 2.23
N LEU A 8 -10.68 13.06 1.12
CA LEU A 8 -11.86 13.42 0.33
C LEU A 8 -12.49 12.21 -0.37
N CYS A 9 -11.66 11.29 -0.90
CA CYS A 9 -12.14 10.01 -1.44
C CYS A 9 -12.85 9.18 -0.37
N VAL A 10 -12.30 9.09 0.85
CA VAL A 10 -12.93 8.40 1.99
C VAL A 10 -14.28 9.04 2.32
N ALA A 11 -14.35 10.38 2.40
CA ALA A 11 -15.59 11.08 2.69
C ALA A 11 -16.69 10.77 1.64
N ALA A 12 -16.34 10.83 0.34
CA ALA A 12 -17.25 10.49 -0.74
C ALA A 12 -17.65 9.01 -0.72
N PHE A 13 -16.72 8.11 -0.44
CA PHE A 13 -16.98 6.69 -0.29
C PHE A 13 -17.98 6.41 0.84
N LEU A 14 -17.81 7.04 2.01
CA LEU A 14 -18.71 6.87 3.14
C LEU A 14 -20.14 7.33 2.84
N GLU A 15 -20.30 8.36 1.99
CA GLU A 15 -21.60 8.81 1.47
C GLU A 15 -22.22 7.87 0.40
N SER A 16 -21.40 7.07 -0.30
CA SER A 16 -21.83 6.31 -1.50
C SER A 16 -22.58 4.99 -1.23
N GLY A 17 -22.60 4.50 0.01
CA GLY A 17 -23.16 3.18 0.36
C GLY A 17 -22.37 1.97 -0.14
N MET A 18 -21.22 2.16 -0.83
CA MET A 18 -20.36 1.07 -1.32
C MET A 18 -19.72 0.27 -0.17
N SER A 19 -19.47 -1.03 -0.34
CA SER A 19 -18.89 -1.88 0.71
C SER A 19 -17.37 -1.77 0.84
N HIS A 20 -16.68 -1.42 -0.26
CA HIS A 20 -15.23 -1.33 -0.31
C HIS A 20 -14.79 -0.06 -1.02
N LEU A 21 -13.67 0.52 -0.57
CA LEU A 21 -12.94 1.58 -1.24
C LEU A 21 -11.69 0.97 -1.86
N LEU A 22 -11.50 1.15 -3.17
CA LEU A 22 -10.27 0.80 -3.87
C LEU A 22 -9.50 2.08 -4.19
N PHE A 23 -8.34 2.25 -3.58
CA PHE A 23 -7.37 3.27 -4.01
C PHE A 23 -6.51 2.73 -5.14
N VAL A 24 -6.36 3.56 -6.18
CA VAL A 24 -5.41 3.35 -7.27
C VAL A 24 -4.72 4.68 -7.55
N ASP A 25 -3.41 4.73 -7.38
CA ASP A 25 -2.64 5.92 -7.74
C ASP A 25 -2.56 6.05 -9.26
N SER A 26 -2.52 7.29 -9.76
CA SER A 26 -2.65 7.57 -11.20
C SER A 26 -1.50 7.03 -12.06
N ASP A 27 -0.39 6.67 -11.43
CA ASP A 27 0.81 6.11 -12.05
C ASP A 27 0.99 4.61 -11.73
N ILE A 28 -0.07 3.94 -11.27
CA ILE A 28 -0.09 2.50 -11.04
C ILE A 28 -0.87 1.81 -12.16
N ALA A 29 -0.18 0.92 -12.87
CA ALA A 29 -0.78 -0.01 -13.81
C ALA A 29 -0.89 -1.40 -13.17
N PHE A 30 -2.11 -1.94 -13.16
CA PHE A 30 -2.50 -3.17 -12.48
C PHE A 30 -3.42 -4.00 -13.37
N THR A 31 -3.67 -5.25 -12.99
CA THR A 31 -4.63 -6.12 -13.69
C THR A 31 -5.94 -6.22 -12.92
N CYS A 32 -7.06 -6.41 -13.64
CA CYS A 32 -8.37 -6.61 -12.99
C CYS A 32 -8.37 -7.87 -12.13
N ASP A 33 -7.63 -8.91 -12.53
CA ASP A 33 -7.51 -10.17 -11.79
C ASP A 33 -6.95 -9.94 -10.38
N SER A 34 -5.99 -9.02 -10.24
CA SER A 34 -5.44 -8.66 -8.92
C SER A 34 -6.49 -8.08 -7.97
N ILE A 35 -7.47 -7.34 -8.50
CA ILE A 35 -8.58 -6.80 -7.70
C ILE A 35 -9.54 -7.91 -7.29
N TRP A 36 -9.84 -8.85 -8.20
CA TRP A 36 -10.65 -10.02 -7.87
C TRP A 36 -9.99 -10.88 -6.79
N LYS A 37 -8.68 -11.10 -6.88
CA LYS A 37 -7.91 -11.83 -5.87
C LYS A 37 -7.92 -11.15 -4.51
N MET A 38 -7.84 -9.81 -4.47
CA MET A 38 -8.00 -9.06 -3.22
C MET A 38 -9.40 -9.19 -2.61
N LEU A 39 -10.45 -9.19 -3.43
CA LEU A 39 -11.83 -9.40 -2.99
C LEU A 39 -12.04 -10.83 -2.46
N GLU A 40 -11.53 -11.84 -3.16
CA GLU A 40 -11.59 -13.25 -2.76
C GLU A 40 -10.86 -13.53 -1.44
N ALA A 41 -9.77 -12.80 -1.16
CA ALA A 41 -9.00 -12.93 0.07
C ALA A 41 -9.76 -12.44 1.33
N ASP A 42 -10.82 -11.65 1.15
CA ASP A 42 -11.75 -11.19 2.19
C ASP A 42 -11.09 -10.53 3.42
N LYS A 43 -10.00 -9.78 3.20
CA LYS A 43 -9.29 -9.05 4.26
C LYS A 43 -9.84 -7.64 4.45
N ASP A 44 -9.78 -7.11 5.68
CA ASP A 44 -10.25 -5.75 5.98
C ASP A 44 -9.45 -4.67 5.23
N VAL A 45 -8.12 -4.84 5.17
CA VAL A 45 -7.19 -4.00 4.41
C VAL A 45 -6.25 -4.92 3.63
N ILE A 46 -6.23 -4.80 2.31
CA ILE A 46 -5.31 -5.56 1.46
C ILE A 46 -4.78 -4.70 0.31
N SER A 47 -3.50 -4.87 -0.04
CA SER A 47 -2.84 -4.13 -1.11
C SER A 47 -2.13 -5.05 -2.09
N VAL A 48 -1.93 -4.58 -3.32
CA VAL A 48 -0.92 -5.14 -4.24
C VAL A 48 0.32 -4.23 -4.15
N PRO A 49 1.42 -4.70 -3.53
CA PRO A 49 2.60 -3.87 -3.34
C PRO A 49 3.32 -3.66 -4.68
N TYR A 50 3.63 -2.40 -4.99
CA TYR A 50 4.28 -2.02 -6.24
C TYR A 50 5.77 -1.70 -6.05
N PRO A 51 6.60 -1.86 -7.10
CA PRO A 51 7.99 -1.43 -7.06
C PRO A 51 8.16 0.07 -6.82
N LEU A 52 9.09 0.46 -5.96
CA LEU A 52 9.59 1.82 -5.92
C LEU A 52 10.27 2.18 -7.25
N LYS A 53 10.31 3.47 -7.58
CA LYS A 53 11.00 4.02 -8.77
C LYS A 53 12.52 4.01 -8.60
N HIS A 54 13.06 2.87 -8.17
CA HIS A 54 14.47 2.68 -7.84
C HIS A 54 14.87 1.23 -8.13
N ILE A 55 15.83 1.07 -9.04
CA ILE A 55 16.40 -0.23 -9.41
C ILE A 55 17.68 -0.43 -8.60
N LYS A 56 17.80 -1.58 -7.93
CA LYS A 56 19.03 -1.97 -7.23
C LYS A 56 20.05 -2.56 -8.21
N PHE A 57 20.75 -1.69 -8.94
CA PHE A 57 21.72 -2.11 -9.96
C PHE A 57 22.83 -3.01 -9.42
N ASP A 58 23.32 -2.79 -8.20
CA ASP A 58 24.35 -3.64 -7.60
C ASP A 58 23.87 -5.08 -7.40
N ARG A 59 22.63 -5.26 -6.90
CA ARG A 59 22.00 -6.58 -6.75
C ARG A 59 21.73 -7.23 -8.10
N LEU A 60 21.33 -6.44 -9.10
CA LEU A 60 21.14 -6.92 -10.46
C LEU A 60 22.45 -7.43 -11.06
N ILE A 61 23.55 -6.69 -10.90
CA ILE A 61 24.88 -7.10 -11.36
C ILE A 61 25.30 -8.40 -10.68
N ALA A 62 25.09 -8.53 -9.36
CA ALA A 62 25.40 -9.76 -8.63
C ALA A 62 24.61 -10.97 -9.15
N LYS A 63 23.29 -10.82 -9.38
CA LYS A 63 22.44 -11.88 -9.95
C LYS A 63 22.84 -12.25 -11.39
N ILE A 64 23.26 -11.28 -12.21
CA ILE A 64 23.78 -11.55 -13.56
C ILE A 64 25.09 -12.37 -13.47
N GLN A 65 26.00 -11.99 -12.57
CA GLN A 65 27.26 -12.71 -12.37
C GLN A 65 27.05 -14.13 -11.81
N ALA A 66 26.03 -14.33 -10.96
CA ALA A 66 25.64 -15.64 -10.44
C ALA A 66 24.93 -16.52 -11.49
N GLY A 67 24.45 -15.94 -12.60
CA GLY A 67 23.68 -16.64 -13.62
C GLY A 67 22.19 -16.78 -13.32
N ASP A 68 21.69 -16.11 -12.26
CA ASP A 68 20.28 -16.11 -11.88
C ASP A 68 19.42 -15.20 -12.79
N VAL A 69 20.06 -14.23 -13.44
CA VAL A 69 19.45 -13.35 -14.44
C VAL A 69 20.25 -13.46 -15.74
N THR A 70 19.60 -13.96 -16.78
CA THR A 70 20.25 -14.25 -18.07
C THR A 70 19.61 -13.49 -19.24
N THR A 71 18.44 -12.90 -19.02
CA THR A 71 17.69 -12.17 -20.05
C THR A 71 17.35 -10.73 -19.63
N ALA A 72 17.16 -9.86 -20.62
CA ALA A 72 16.71 -8.49 -20.37
C ALA A 72 15.32 -8.45 -19.68
N LYS A 73 14.45 -9.43 -19.96
CA LYS A 73 13.14 -9.55 -19.32
C LYS A 73 13.28 -9.83 -17.83
N GLU A 74 14.15 -10.76 -17.46
CA GLU A 74 14.44 -11.06 -16.05
C GLU A 74 15.05 -9.84 -15.35
N ALA A 75 16.01 -9.17 -15.99
CA ALA A 75 16.62 -7.95 -15.44
C ALA A 75 15.60 -6.82 -15.19
N HIS A 76 14.54 -6.74 -15.99
CA HIS A 76 13.51 -5.70 -15.87
C HIS A 76 12.53 -5.92 -14.70
N VAL A 77 12.33 -7.18 -14.28
CA VAL A 77 11.32 -7.53 -13.26
C VAL A 77 11.91 -7.94 -11.91
N ASN A 78 13.23 -8.06 -11.83
CA ASN A 78 13.96 -8.42 -10.61
C ASN A 78 14.66 -7.21 -9.99
N CYS A 79 15.09 -7.36 -8.73
CA CYS A 79 15.86 -6.38 -7.99
C CYS A 79 15.08 -5.08 -7.73
N ASN A 80 13.77 -5.23 -7.60
CA ASN A 80 12.86 -4.17 -7.21
C ASN A 80 12.85 -4.02 -5.68
N THR A 81 12.58 -2.80 -5.20
CA THR A 81 12.31 -2.54 -3.77
C THR A 81 10.83 -2.26 -3.61
N TYR A 82 10.19 -2.78 -2.56
CA TYR A 82 8.76 -2.62 -2.32
C TYR A 82 8.52 -1.83 -1.03
N PRO A 83 7.61 -0.83 -1.02
CA PRO A 83 7.34 -0.01 0.16
C PRO A 83 6.36 -0.71 1.10
N LEU A 84 6.84 -1.73 1.82
CA LEU A 84 6.08 -2.42 2.86
C LEU A 84 6.98 -2.70 4.06
N ARG A 85 6.39 -3.09 5.18
CA ARG A 85 7.11 -3.60 6.36
C ARG A 85 6.48 -4.88 6.84
N LEU A 86 7.33 -5.82 7.26
CA LEU A 86 6.93 -7.07 7.89
C LEU A 86 7.19 -7.02 9.38
N GLU A 87 6.50 -7.85 10.14
CA GLU A 87 6.80 -8.05 11.56
C GLU A 87 8.08 -8.88 11.72
N ASN A 88 8.27 -9.88 10.87
CA ASN A 88 9.48 -10.70 10.79
C ASN A 88 9.81 -11.02 9.32
N GLU A 89 10.93 -10.50 8.83
CA GLU A 89 11.41 -10.72 7.46
C GLU A 89 12.00 -12.12 7.24
N GLU A 90 12.36 -12.83 8.31
CA GLU A 90 12.94 -14.18 8.25
C GLU A 90 11.87 -15.30 8.26
N ASP A 91 10.65 -15.01 8.72
CA ASP A 91 9.54 -15.97 8.80
C ASP A 91 8.27 -15.40 8.15
N ILE A 92 8.26 -15.39 6.82
CA ILE A 92 7.13 -14.88 6.03
C ILE A 92 6.13 -16.00 5.78
N LYS A 93 4.96 -15.87 6.40
CA LYS A 93 3.85 -16.82 6.24
C LYS A 93 2.94 -16.39 5.11
N VAL A 94 2.85 -17.24 4.10
CA VAL A 94 1.97 -17.06 2.95
C VAL A 94 0.67 -17.82 3.18
N GLU A 95 -0.42 -17.09 3.30
CA GLU A 95 -1.78 -17.61 3.42
C GLU A 95 -2.40 -17.84 2.04
N GLY A 96 -3.10 -18.96 1.87
CA GLY A 96 -3.86 -19.27 0.65
C GLY A 96 -3.04 -19.17 -0.63
N GLU A 97 -3.58 -18.49 -1.63
CA GLU A 97 -2.94 -18.28 -2.94
C GLU A 97 -2.09 -17.00 -2.99
N GLY A 98 -1.28 -16.73 -1.96
CA GLY A 98 -0.30 -15.64 -2.01
C GLY A 98 -0.73 -14.36 -1.31
N VAL A 99 -1.29 -14.47 -0.11
CA VAL A 99 -1.54 -13.35 0.78
C VAL A 99 -0.56 -13.40 1.95
N ILE A 100 0.03 -12.26 2.32
CA ILE A 100 0.91 -12.15 3.49
C ILE A 100 0.39 -11.06 4.44
N GLU A 101 0.53 -11.26 5.74
CA GLU A 101 0.29 -10.22 6.74
C GLU A 101 1.49 -9.26 6.79
N VAL A 102 1.23 -7.96 6.82
CA VAL A 102 2.25 -6.90 6.86
C VAL A 102 1.91 -5.89 7.95
N THR A 103 2.92 -5.23 8.49
CA THR A 103 2.71 -4.13 9.45
C THR A 103 2.37 -2.83 8.74
N HIS A 104 2.90 -2.63 7.53
CA HIS A 104 2.65 -1.46 6.71
C HIS A 104 2.51 -1.87 5.24
N ALA A 105 1.40 -1.48 4.61
CA ALA A 105 1.10 -1.75 3.22
C ALA A 105 0.97 -0.42 2.44
N PRO A 106 1.40 -0.36 1.17
CA PRO A 106 1.33 0.88 0.40
C PRO A 106 -0.08 1.10 -0.18
N THR A 107 -0.51 2.36 -0.28
CA THR A 107 -1.89 2.71 -0.69
C THR A 107 -2.07 2.91 -2.21
N GLY A 108 -1.05 2.59 -3.03
CA GLY A 108 -1.10 2.81 -4.47
C GLY A 108 -1.99 1.83 -5.25
N CYS A 109 -2.25 0.64 -4.69
CA CYS A 109 -3.30 -0.27 -5.13
C CYS A 109 -3.85 -1.01 -3.91
N MET A 110 -4.75 -0.37 -3.16
CA MET A 110 -5.21 -0.86 -1.86
C MET A 110 -6.74 -0.91 -1.78
N LEU A 111 -7.26 -2.07 -1.38
CA LEU A 111 -8.67 -2.32 -1.13
C LEU A 111 -8.94 -2.30 0.38
N ILE A 112 -9.92 -1.51 0.79
CA ILE A 112 -10.26 -1.29 2.21
C ILE A 112 -11.76 -1.48 2.39
N LYS A 113 -12.17 -2.30 3.35
CA LYS A 113 -13.58 -2.50 3.70
C LYS A 113 -14.15 -1.28 4.44
N ARG A 114 -15.45 -1.03 4.28
CA ARG A 114 -16.17 0.07 4.93
C ARG A 114 -16.01 0.07 6.46
N ASN A 115 -16.11 -1.10 7.09
CA ASN A 115 -16.02 -1.29 8.54
C ASN A 115 -14.70 -0.77 9.13
N VAL A 116 -13.61 -0.74 8.36
CA VAL A 116 -12.32 -0.18 8.79
C VAL A 116 -12.48 1.31 9.11
N PHE A 117 -13.04 2.07 8.17
CA PHE A 117 -13.26 3.50 8.37
C PHE A 117 -14.27 3.80 9.46
N GLU A 118 -15.34 3.00 9.57
CA GLU A 118 -16.35 3.17 10.62
C GLU A 118 -15.73 3.00 12.02
N GLN A 119 -14.95 1.93 12.22
CA GLN A 119 -14.22 1.68 13.47
C GLN A 119 -13.18 2.77 13.77
N MET A 120 -12.43 3.21 12.76
CA MET A 120 -11.44 4.29 12.94
C MET A 120 -12.10 5.62 13.28
N ILE A 121 -13.26 5.95 12.70
CA ILE A 121 -14.01 7.17 13.03
C ILE A 121 -14.52 7.12 14.46
N GLU A 122 -15.01 5.97 14.91
CA GLU A 122 -15.47 5.77 16.29
C GLU A 122 -14.32 5.90 17.29
N ALA A 123 -13.17 5.28 17.00
CA ALA A 123 -12.01 5.31 17.89
C ALA A 123 -11.23 6.63 17.86
N TYR A 124 -11.26 7.35 16.74
CA TYR A 124 -10.50 8.59 16.52
C TYR A 124 -11.38 9.79 16.15
N PRO A 125 -12.37 10.18 16.97
CA PRO A 125 -13.30 11.25 16.65
C PRO A 125 -12.61 12.62 16.48
N ASP A 126 -11.46 12.80 17.13
CA ASP A 126 -10.65 14.03 17.08
C ASP A 126 -9.93 14.24 15.74
N THR A 127 -9.90 13.23 14.86
CA THR A 127 -9.35 13.38 13.50
C THR A 127 -10.31 14.12 12.56
N ARG A 128 -11.51 14.46 13.01
CA ARG A 128 -12.52 15.15 12.20
C ARG A 128 -12.03 16.52 11.71
N ILE A 129 -12.17 16.77 10.41
CA ILE A 129 -11.82 18.04 9.79
C ILE A 129 -13.10 18.86 9.56
N THR A 130 -13.16 20.05 10.15
CA THR A 130 -14.26 21.00 9.92
C THR A 130 -13.79 22.09 8.95
N GLN A 131 -13.71 21.76 7.67
CA GLN A 131 -13.32 22.68 6.62
C GLN A 131 -14.28 22.60 5.43
N GLU A 132 -14.61 23.76 4.85
CA GLU A 132 -15.34 23.81 3.58
C GLU A 132 -14.39 23.49 2.43
N THR A 133 -14.79 22.56 1.57
CA THR A 133 -14.00 22.17 0.40
C THR A 133 -14.74 22.59 -0.87
N ILE A 134 -14.02 23.09 -1.86
CA ILE A 134 -14.58 23.36 -3.17
C ILE A 134 -14.71 22.03 -3.92
N VAL A 135 -15.96 21.62 -4.15
CA VAL A 135 -16.30 20.44 -4.98
C VAL A 135 -17.22 20.93 -6.08
N ASP A 136 -16.85 20.67 -7.34
CA ASP A 136 -17.56 21.16 -8.53
C ASP A 136 -17.81 22.68 -8.52
N GLY A 137 -16.83 23.45 -8.05
CA GLY A 137 -16.90 24.92 -7.99
C GLY A 137 -17.78 25.49 -6.86
N ARG A 138 -18.27 24.66 -5.94
CA ARG A 138 -19.09 25.10 -4.79
C ARG A 138 -18.44 24.74 -3.46
N LEU A 139 -18.51 25.66 -2.49
CA LEU A 139 -18.14 25.38 -1.11
C LEU A 139 -19.14 24.40 -0.49
N GLN A 140 -18.65 23.26 -0.04
CA GLN A 140 -19.46 22.21 0.58
C GLN A 140 -18.76 21.71 1.84
N LYS A 141 -19.55 21.47 2.90
CA LYS A 141 -19.09 20.72 4.08
C LYS A 141 -19.30 19.24 3.84
N LYS A 142 -18.29 18.44 4.17
CA LYS A 142 -18.34 16.99 4.07
C LYS A 142 -18.56 16.39 5.46
N PRO A 143 -19.67 15.65 5.70
CA PRO A 143 -19.98 15.13 7.02
C PRO A 143 -18.95 14.09 7.51
N TYR A 144 -18.33 13.37 6.56
CA TYR A 144 -17.39 12.29 6.82
C TYR A 144 -15.92 12.65 6.50
N LEU A 145 -15.55 13.93 6.63
CA LEU A 145 -14.16 14.33 6.42
C LEU A 145 -13.34 14.11 7.71
N TYR A 146 -12.52 13.08 7.72
CA TYR A 146 -11.62 12.70 8.80
C TYR A 146 -10.19 12.58 8.28
N ASN A 147 -9.21 13.00 9.08
CA ASN A 147 -7.80 13.03 8.73
C ASN A 147 -7.13 11.67 8.97
N LEU A 148 -7.64 10.61 8.31
CA LEU A 148 -7.16 9.23 8.51
C LEU A 148 -5.92 8.91 7.68
N PHE A 149 -5.74 9.61 6.56
CA PHE A 149 -4.53 9.58 5.73
C PHE A 149 -3.75 10.88 5.91
N ASP A 150 -3.08 11.04 7.05
CA ASP A 150 -2.11 12.11 7.29
C ASP A 150 -0.73 11.51 7.54
N THR A 151 0.32 12.32 7.49
CA THR A 151 1.66 11.90 7.90
C THR A 151 1.76 11.82 9.42
N TYR A 152 2.71 11.02 9.92
CA TYR A 152 2.93 10.87 11.36
C TYR A 152 4.41 10.99 11.68
N HIS A 153 4.75 11.87 12.62
CA HIS A 153 6.10 11.95 13.18
C HIS A 153 6.09 11.27 14.55
N ASP A 154 6.73 10.11 14.64
CA ASP A 154 6.93 9.39 15.88
C ASP A 154 7.99 10.12 16.71
N LYS A 155 7.59 10.63 17.88
CA LYS A 155 8.49 11.40 18.75
C LYS A 155 9.40 10.52 19.59
N GLU A 156 9.12 9.23 19.71
CA GLU A 156 9.92 8.30 20.49
C GLU A 156 11.05 7.73 19.65
N THR A 157 10.75 7.34 18.40
CA THR A 157 11.76 6.83 17.47
C THR A 157 12.36 7.91 16.55
N GLU A 158 11.82 9.14 16.59
CA GLU A 158 12.19 10.24 15.68
C GLU A 158 11.97 9.93 14.19
N HIS A 159 11.12 8.95 13.88
CA HIS A 159 10.85 8.53 12.51
C HIS A 159 9.61 9.20 11.94
N PHE A 160 9.65 9.46 10.64
CA PHE A 160 8.54 10.01 9.88
C PHE A 160 7.85 8.91 9.07
N LEU A 161 6.52 8.85 9.15
CA LEU A 161 5.70 7.96 8.35
C LEU A 161 4.93 8.78 7.30
N GLY A 162 5.00 8.31 6.06
CA GLY A 162 4.10 8.72 4.98
C GLY A 162 2.64 8.40 5.30
N GLU A 163 1.71 8.91 4.49
CA GLU A 163 0.28 8.85 4.79
C GLU A 163 -0.29 7.43 4.77
N ASP A 164 0.29 6.57 3.95
CA ASP A 164 -0.05 5.16 3.85
C ASP A 164 0.33 4.38 5.11
N PHE A 165 1.56 4.59 5.58
CA PHE A 165 2.09 3.92 6.76
C PHE A 165 1.44 4.45 8.04
N ALA A 166 1.17 5.76 8.11
CA ALA A 166 0.44 6.36 9.21
C ALA A 166 -1.02 5.85 9.29
N PHE A 167 -1.69 5.65 8.15
CA PHE A 167 -2.99 4.99 8.11
C PHE A 167 -2.92 3.56 8.65
N CYS A 168 -1.95 2.76 8.18
CA CYS A 168 -1.74 1.38 8.67
C CYS A 168 -1.50 1.36 10.19
N ARG A 169 -0.72 2.32 10.72
CA ARG A 169 -0.50 2.48 12.16
C ARG A 169 -1.79 2.75 12.92
N LEU A 170 -2.63 3.68 12.45
CA LEU A 170 -3.91 3.97 13.10
C LEU A 170 -4.83 2.74 13.11
N TRP A 171 -4.86 1.97 12.03
CA TRP A 171 -5.64 0.73 11.97
C TRP A 171 -5.11 -0.34 12.93
N ARG A 172 -3.78 -0.54 12.95
CA ARG A 172 -3.13 -1.50 13.86
C ARG A 172 -3.26 -1.16 15.33
N ASN A 173 -3.35 0.13 15.69
CA ASN A 173 -3.63 0.55 17.06
C ASN A 173 -5.02 0.11 17.56
N LEU A 174 -5.91 -0.32 16.66
CA LEU A 174 -7.20 -0.94 16.97
C LEU A 174 -7.15 -2.47 16.82
N ASP A 175 -5.96 -3.07 16.90
CA ASP A 175 -5.68 -4.48 16.62
C ASP A 175 -6.03 -4.92 15.19
N GLY A 176 -6.23 -3.95 14.29
CA GLY A 176 -6.46 -4.17 12.88
C GLY A 176 -5.24 -4.76 12.16
N LYS A 177 -5.49 -5.56 11.12
CA LYS A 177 -4.44 -6.19 10.33
C LYS A 177 -4.40 -5.67 8.90
N CYS A 178 -3.20 -5.56 8.35
CA CYS A 178 -2.94 -5.20 6.95
C CYS A 178 -2.36 -6.40 6.21
N TYR A 179 -2.72 -6.53 4.93
CA TYR A 179 -2.29 -7.65 4.10
C TYR A 179 -1.78 -7.17 2.74
N CYS A 180 -0.95 -8.00 2.12
CA CYS A 180 -0.54 -7.84 0.72
C CYS A 180 -0.86 -9.10 -0.09
N TYR A 181 -1.41 -8.93 -1.29
CA TYR A 181 -1.47 -9.98 -2.31
C TYR A 181 -0.26 -9.85 -3.24
N ILE A 182 0.50 -10.94 -3.41
CA ILE A 182 1.90 -10.84 -3.87
C ILE A 182 2.22 -11.57 -5.18
N MET A 183 1.23 -12.21 -5.81
CA MET A 183 1.44 -13.13 -6.94
C MET A 183 1.41 -12.47 -8.31
N ASP A 184 0.79 -11.29 -8.42
CA ASP A 184 0.58 -10.61 -9.70
C ASP A 184 1.60 -9.50 -9.93
N TYR A 185 1.94 -9.31 -11.21
CA TYR A 185 2.76 -8.17 -11.63
C TYR A 185 1.96 -6.87 -11.54
N ILE A 186 2.63 -5.85 -11.03
CA ILE A 186 2.14 -4.47 -10.96
C ILE A 186 3.26 -3.54 -11.43
N THR A 187 2.88 -2.44 -12.07
CA THR A 187 3.82 -1.49 -12.67
C THR A 187 3.64 -0.11 -12.07
N HIS A 188 4.72 0.46 -11.56
CA HIS A 188 4.78 1.87 -11.16
C HIS A 188 5.39 2.68 -12.30
N VAL A 189 4.64 3.65 -12.83
CA VAL A 189 5.01 4.44 -13.99
C VAL A 189 5.72 5.72 -13.54
N GLY A 190 7.02 5.81 -13.80
CA GLY A 190 7.80 7.03 -13.66
C GLY A 190 8.37 7.46 -15.01
N GLU A 191 9.61 7.94 -14.99
CA GLU A 191 10.44 8.09 -16.18
C GLU A 191 10.63 6.77 -16.93
N PHE A 192 10.54 5.66 -16.18
CA PHE A 192 10.53 4.28 -16.67
C PHE A 192 9.34 3.53 -16.09
N GLN A 193 9.02 2.39 -16.68
CA GLN A 193 8.10 1.43 -16.08
C GLN A 193 8.86 0.54 -15.11
N TYR A 194 8.51 0.59 -13.82
CA TYR A 194 9.08 -0.27 -12.79
C TYR A 194 8.07 -1.40 -12.54
N THR A 195 8.28 -2.54 -13.20
CA THR A 195 7.34 -3.67 -13.18
C THR A 195 7.90 -4.79 -12.34
N GLY A 196 7.08 -5.39 -11.48
CA GLY A 196 7.49 -6.51 -10.65
C GLY A 196 6.33 -7.11 -9.89
N ARG A 197 6.59 -8.24 -9.22
CA ARG A 197 5.70 -8.80 -8.19
C ARG A 197 6.55 -9.16 -6.97
N LEU A 198 6.01 -8.96 -5.78
CA LEU A 198 6.79 -9.18 -4.55
C LEU A 198 7.23 -10.65 -4.41
N TRP A 199 6.44 -11.60 -4.89
CA TRP A 199 6.78 -13.02 -4.88
C TRP A 199 8.17 -13.35 -5.46
N ASP A 200 8.60 -12.62 -6.48
CA ASP A 200 9.91 -12.88 -7.12
C ASP A 200 11.09 -12.46 -6.22
N GLU A 201 10.87 -11.57 -5.25
CA GLU A 201 11.87 -11.14 -4.27
C GLU A 201 11.88 -11.97 -2.98
N LEU A 202 10.86 -12.80 -2.75
CA LEU A 202 10.74 -13.65 -1.55
C LEU A 202 11.55 -14.96 -1.59
N LYS A 203 12.18 -15.28 -2.73
CA LYS A 203 12.92 -16.53 -2.87
C LYS A 203 14.15 -16.52 -1.93
N PRO A 204 14.50 -17.67 -1.31
CA PRO A 204 15.50 -17.72 -0.25
C PRO A 204 16.90 -17.47 -0.82
N SER A 205 17.32 -16.21 -0.82
CA SER A 205 18.73 -15.82 -0.75
C SER A 205 18.92 -14.41 -0.19
N ASP A 206 17.94 -13.51 -0.22
CA ASP A 206 18.02 -12.23 0.49
C ASP A 206 16.62 -11.90 1.05
N GLY A 207 16.53 -11.43 2.30
CA GLY A 207 15.26 -10.97 2.89
C GLY A 207 14.59 -9.89 2.04
N ILE A 208 13.31 -9.60 2.32
CA ILE A 208 12.68 -8.42 1.73
C ILE A 208 13.40 -7.21 2.31
N ASP A 209 14.24 -6.57 1.51
CA ASP A 209 14.77 -5.27 1.88
C ASP A 209 13.61 -4.27 1.97
N SER A 210 13.14 -4.03 3.19
CA SER A 210 12.30 -2.89 3.51
C SER A 210 13.03 -1.60 3.12
N PRO A 211 12.33 -0.55 2.63
CA PRO A 211 12.96 0.74 2.40
C PRO A 211 13.64 1.19 3.70
N VAL A 212 14.93 1.53 3.61
CA VAL A 212 15.67 2.10 4.75
C VAL A 212 15.01 3.42 5.12
N GLU A 213 14.84 3.59 6.44
CA GLU A 213 14.17 4.67 7.19
C GLU A 213 14.22 6.07 6.57
#